data_AF-A0A8C4XC09-F1
#
_entry.id   AF-A0A8C4XC09-F1
#
_cell.length_a   1.000
_cell.length_b   1.000
_cell.length_c   1.000
_cell.angle_alpha   90.00
_cell.angle_beta   90.00
_cell.angle_gamma   90.00
#
_symmetry.space_group_name_H-M   'P 1'
#
loop_
_entity.id
_entity.type
_entity.pdbx_description
1 polymer ?
#
loop_
_entity_poly.entity_id
_entity_poly.type
_entity_poly.pdbx_seq_one_letter_code
_entity_poly.pdbx_strand_id
1 'polypeptide(L)'
;MSLLSNQISVQREMQENEKSFTALIRCIEEAHRKLTERIREQEKKNRRLKESWSDWREIEQLKRKEAELKELSETKDHVHFLQVRVTLHRDSDQTGISSLVFFSLLSDFCPLTLDINTAQRYLHLSEGNKKVTFKGTKAKYPDHPDRFDHWPQVLCREALTGTRCYWEVECSGDFMMIGVAYKGLTRKGDGGWEPSLCL
;
A
#
# COMPACT_ATOMS: atom_id res chain seq x y z
N MET A 1 1.08 -57.03 84.75
CA MET A 1 2.10 -56.00 84.42
C MET A 1 2.48 -56.00 82.93
N SER A 2 2.72 -57.15 82.27
CA SER A 2 3.18 -57.20 80.87
C SER A 2 2.15 -56.70 79.81
N LEU A 3 0.87 -57.06 79.91
CA LEU A 3 -0.15 -56.69 78.89
C LEU A 3 -0.42 -55.18 78.80
N LEU A 4 -0.53 -54.50 79.94
CA LEU A 4 -0.75 -53.04 80.01
C LEU A 4 0.42 -52.25 79.41
N SER A 5 1.66 -52.68 79.63
CA SER A 5 2.85 -52.05 79.04
C SER A 5 2.86 -52.16 77.50
N ASN A 6 2.47 -53.32 76.96
CA ASN A 6 2.38 -53.53 75.52
C ASN A 6 1.28 -52.66 74.88
N GLN A 7 0.12 -52.55 75.53
CA GLN A 7 -0.99 -51.75 75.01
C GLN A 7 -0.67 -50.25 75.01
N ILE A 8 0.04 -49.74 76.03
CA ILE A 8 0.55 -48.37 76.07
C ILE A 8 1.62 -48.14 74.98
N SER A 9 2.48 -49.14 74.72
CA SER A 9 3.51 -49.08 73.66
C SER A 9 2.88 -48.97 72.27
N VAL A 10 1.92 -49.84 71.96
CA VAL A 10 1.20 -49.85 70.67
C VAL A 10 0.47 -48.52 70.44
N GLN A 11 -0.20 -47.99 71.48
CA GLN A 11 -0.90 -46.72 71.38
C GLN A 11 0.06 -45.55 71.09
N ARG A 12 1.25 -45.55 71.68
CA ARG A 12 2.29 -44.53 71.46
C ARG A 12 2.82 -44.57 70.04
N GLU A 13 3.14 -45.76 69.53
CA GLU A 13 3.60 -45.95 68.15
C GLU A 13 2.52 -45.54 67.14
N MET A 14 1.26 -45.89 67.41
CA MET A 14 0.13 -45.50 66.57
C MET A 14 -0.01 -43.97 66.49
N GLN A 15 0.11 -43.27 67.62
CA GLN A 15 0.03 -41.82 67.68
C GLN A 15 1.24 -41.12 67.03
N GLU A 16 2.42 -41.73 67.10
CA GLU A 16 3.60 -41.22 66.39
C GLU A 16 3.46 -41.38 64.87
N ASN A 17 2.88 -42.50 64.42
CA ASN A 17 2.61 -42.72 63.01
C ASN A 17 1.55 -41.74 62.47
N GLU A 18 0.50 -41.46 63.24
CA GLU A 18 -0.51 -40.45 62.91
C GLU A 18 0.11 -39.05 62.72
N LYS A 19 1.02 -38.65 63.61
CA LYS A 19 1.78 -37.40 63.46
C LYS A 19 2.65 -37.40 62.21
N SER A 20 3.32 -38.53 61.93
CA SER A 20 4.15 -38.71 60.73
C SER A 20 3.33 -38.57 59.45
N PHE A 21 2.18 -39.25 59.35
CA PHE A 21 1.28 -39.13 58.21
C PHE A 21 0.74 -37.70 58.05
N THR A 22 0.35 -37.04 59.14
CA THR A 22 -0.09 -35.64 59.11
C THR A 22 1.00 -34.72 58.58
N ALA A 23 2.25 -34.92 59.01
CA ALA A 23 3.38 -34.15 58.53
C ALA A 23 3.65 -34.40 57.04
N LEU A 24 3.54 -35.65 56.57
CA LEU A 24 3.71 -36.01 55.17
C LEU A 24 2.62 -35.39 54.27
N ILE A 25 1.35 -35.47 54.66
CA ILE A 25 0.24 -34.85 53.94
C ILE A 25 0.49 -33.35 53.77
N ARG A 26 0.84 -32.66 54.86
CA ARG A 26 1.16 -31.23 54.83
C ARG A 26 2.34 -30.92 53.90
N CYS A 27 3.37 -31.77 53.87
CA CYS A 27 4.50 -31.61 52.95
C CYS A 27 4.07 -31.77 51.48
N ILE A 28 3.18 -32.72 51.18
CA ILE A 28 2.65 -32.94 49.83
C ILE A 28 1.80 -31.75 49.39
N GLU A 29 0.90 -31.28 50.24
CA GLU A 29 0.05 -30.11 49.95
C GLU A 29 0.90 -28.86 49.68
N GLU A 30 1.93 -28.64 50.50
CA GLU A 30 2.85 -27.51 50.33
C GLU A 30 3.69 -27.63 49.05
N ALA A 31 4.14 -28.84 48.70
CA ALA A 31 4.83 -29.10 47.44
C ALA A 31 3.92 -28.86 46.23
N HIS A 32 2.67 -29.31 46.30
CA HIS A 32 1.68 -29.13 45.24
C HIS A 32 1.31 -27.64 45.05
N ARG A 33 1.15 -26.90 46.16
CA ARG A 33 0.94 -25.45 46.15
C ARG A 33 2.11 -24.74 45.46
N LYS A 34 3.35 -25.06 45.85
CA LYS A 34 4.56 -24.48 45.24
C LYS A 34 4.72 -24.82 43.75
N LEU A 35 4.34 -26.03 43.34
CA LEU A 35 4.36 -26.42 41.93
C LEU A 35 3.32 -25.64 41.12
N THR A 36 2.09 -25.56 41.64
CA THR A 36 0.98 -24.82 41.02
C THR A 36 1.34 -23.35 40.83
N GLU A 37 1.93 -22.72 41.84
CA GLU A 37 2.32 -21.31 41.75
C GLU A 37 3.42 -21.07 40.70
N ARG A 38 4.40 -21.99 40.60
CA ARG A 38 5.44 -21.93 39.57
C ARG A 38 4.89 -22.08 38.16
N ILE A 39 3.93 -22.99 37.96
CA ILE A 39 3.27 -23.16 36.66
C ILE A 39 2.53 -21.88 36.27
N ARG A 40 1.73 -21.31 37.19
CA ARG A 40 1.01 -20.04 36.96
C ARG A 40 1.94 -18.89 36.59
N GLU A 41 3.04 -18.73 37.31
CA GLU A 41 4.03 -17.69 37.03
C GLU A 41 4.71 -17.90 35.67
N GLN A 42 5.03 -19.14 35.30
CA GLN A 42 5.63 -19.46 34.01
C GLN A 42 4.65 -19.22 32.84
N GLU A 43 3.38 -19.59 32.99
CA GLU A 43 2.34 -19.32 31.99
C GLU A 43 2.10 -17.82 31.78
N LYS A 44 2.10 -17.04 32.87
CA LYS A 44 1.98 -15.58 32.81
C LYS A 44 3.17 -14.96 32.08
N LYS A 45 4.39 -15.42 32.35
CA LYS A 45 5.60 -15.00 31.60
C LYS A 45 5.51 -15.37 30.13
N ASN A 46 5.12 -16.60 29.79
CA ASN A 46 4.97 -17.05 28.41
C ASN A 46 3.90 -16.25 27.66
N ARG A 47 2.79 -15.89 28.32
CA ARG A 47 1.73 -15.05 27.72
C ARG A 47 2.26 -13.65 27.39
N ARG A 48 2.93 -12.99 28.33
CA ARG A 48 3.56 -11.68 28.12
C ARG A 48 4.61 -11.72 27.01
N LEU A 49 5.41 -12.78 27.00
CA LEU A 49 6.39 -13.00 25.94
C LEU A 49 5.68 -13.10 24.58
N LYS A 50 4.62 -13.91 24.49
CA LYS A 50 3.84 -14.11 23.26
C LYS A 50 3.16 -12.83 22.76
N GLU A 51 2.61 -12.01 23.66
CA GLU A 51 2.10 -10.67 23.35
C GLU A 51 3.22 -9.79 22.78
N SER A 52 4.34 -9.69 23.48
CA SER A 52 5.51 -8.93 23.00
C SER A 52 6.05 -9.41 21.64
N TRP A 53 6.05 -10.72 21.39
CA TRP A 53 6.42 -11.30 20.09
C TRP A 53 5.39 -10.98 18.99
N SER A 54 4.13 -10.75 19.34
CA SER A 54 3.09 -10.37 18.39
C SER A 54 3.28 -8.91 17.97
N ASP A 55 3.54 -8.03 18.93
CA ASP A 55 3.88 -6.62 18.67
C ASP A 55 5.17 -6.51 17.83
N TRP A 56 6.18 -7.35 18.12
CA TRP A 56 7.43 -7.36 17.36
C TRP A 56 7.25 -7.78 15.89
N ARG A 57 6.27 -8.66 15.60
CA ARG A 57 5.96 -9.09 14.24
C ARG A 57 5.54 -7.92 13.34
N GLU A 58 4.79 -6.96 13.88
CA GLU A 58 4.36 -5.78 13.13
C GLU A 58 5.55 -4.91 12.74
N ILE A 59 6.50 -4.70 13.66
CA ILE A 59 7.75 -3.98 13.38
C ILE A 59 8.55 -4.69 12.29
N GLU A 60 8.64 -6.01 12.34
CA GLU A 60 9.34 -6.82 11.33
C GLU A 60 8.70 -6.66 9.94
N GLN A 61 7.37 -6.66 9.87
CA GLN A 61 6.64 -6.44 8.62
C GLN A 61 6.81 -5.00 8.11
N LEU A 62 6.73 -4.00 8.97
CA LEU A 62 6.93 -2.60 8.61
C LEU A 62 8.34 -2.35 8.08
N LYS A 63 9.36 -2.91 8.71
CA LYS A 63 10.75 -2.83 8.23
C LYS A 63 10.93 -3.45 6.84
N ARG A 64 10.25 -4.56 6.55
CA ARG A 64 10.27 -5.16 5.21
C ARG A 64 9.62 -4.23 4.17
N LYS A 65 8.42 -3.70 4.47
CA LYS A 65 7.72 -2.77 3.56
C LYS A 65 8.50 -1.47 3.35
N GLU A 66 9.18 -0.97 4.38
CA GLU A 66 10.04 0.22 4.28
C GLU A 66 11.23 -0.03 3.36
N ALA A 67 11.87 -1.20 3.42
CA ALA A 67 12.95 -1.57 2.52
C ALA A 67 12.48 -1.64 1.05
N GLU A 68 11.32 -2.25 0.80
CA GLU A 68 10.71 -2.34 -0.54
C GLU A 68 10.34 -0.94 -1.07
N LEU A 69 9.76 -0.07 -0.23
CA LEU A 69 9.45 1.32 -0.62
C LEU A 69 10.70 2.14 -0.93
N LYS A 70 11.79 1.92 -0.18
CA LYS A 70 13.06 2.59 -0.42
C LYS A 70 13.64 2.20 -1.77
N GLU A 71 13.71 0.91 -2.08
CA GLU A 71 14.16 0.39 -3.38
C GLU A 71 13.32 0.96 -4.53
N LEU A 72 11.99 1.03 -4.33
CA LEU A 72 11.06 1.57 -5.32
C LEU A 72 11.22 3.08 -5.53
N SER A 73 11.50 3.85 -4.48
CA SER A 73 11.74 5.29 -4.59
C SER A 73 13.03 5.61 -5.36
N GLU A 74 13.99 4.68 -5.35
CA GLU A 74 15.25 4.80 -6.09
C GLU A 74 15.08 4.42 -7.57
N THR A 75 14.00 3.70 -7.94
CA THR A 75 13.64 3.47 -9.34
C THR A 75 13.01 4.72 -9.95
N LYS A 76 13.71 5.34 -10.91
CA LYS A 76 13.27 6.53 -11.68
C LYS A 76 12.08 6.30 -12.63
N ASP A 77 11.38 5.16 -12.53
CA ASP A 77 10.26 4.81 -13.40
C ASP A 77 8.95 4.85 -12.61
N HIS A 78 8.15 5.90 -12.86
CA HIS A 78 6.85 6.10 -12.23
C HIS A 78 5.85 4.98 -12.57
N VAL A 79 6.05 4.22 -13.66
CA VAL A 79 5.19 3.09 -14.04
C VAL A 79 5.44 1.89 -13.12
N HIS A 80 6.70 1.60 -12.78
CA HIS A 80 7.05 0.53 -11.85
C HIS A 80 6.61 0.85 -10.41
N PHE A 81 6.75 2.12 -10.02
CA PHE A 81 6.27 2.62 -8.72
C PHE A 81 4.77 2.34 -8.50
N LEU A 82 3.95 2.53 -9.53
CA LEU A 82 2.52 2.26 -9.47
C LEU A 82 2.20 0.75 -9.41
N GLN A 83 2.92 -0.08 -10.17
CA GLN A 83 2.73 -1.54 -10.16
C GLN A 83 3.05 -2.19 -8.82
N VAL A 84 4.07 -1.72 -8.09
CA VAL A 84 4.45 -2.28 -6.77
C VAL A 84 3.54 -1.79 -5.64
N ARG A 85 3.06 -0.55 -5.70
CA ARG A 85 2.05 -0.02 -4.74
C ARG A 85 0.77 -0.85 -4.75
N VAL A 86 0.37 -1.36 -5.91
CA VAL A 86 -0.81 -2.24 -6.11
C VAL A 86 -0.66 -3.57 -5.35
N THR A 87 0.54 -4.12 -5.24
CA THR A 87 0.79 -5.38 -4.51
C THR A 87 0.77 -5.19 -2.99
N LEU A 88 1.25 -4.05 -2.49
CA LEU A 88 1.35 -3.76 -1.05
C LEU A 88 0.03 -3.40 -0.37
N HIS A 89 -0.95 -2.87 -1.13
CA HIS A 89 -2.29 -2.55 -0.63
C HIS A 89 -3.22 -3.78 -0.51
N ARG A 90 -2.82 -4.93 -1.07
CA ARG A 90 -3.64 -6.15 -1.04
C ARG A 90 -3.68 -6.84 0.34
N ASP A 91 -2.82 -6.42 1.27
CA ASP A 91 -2.64 -7.03 2.59
C ASP A 91 -3.15 -6.16 3.77
N SER A 92 -3.60 -4.93 3.52
CA SER A 92 -4.13 -4.05 4.56
C SER A 92 -5.57 -3.67 4.24
N ASP A 93 -6.50 -4.54 4.62
CA ASP A 93 -7.94 -4.28 4.61
C ASP A 93 -8.30 -3.16 5.59
N GLN A 94 -8.14 -1.91 5.14
CA GLN A 94 -8.86 -0.77 5.72
C GLN A 94 -9.00 0.33 4.66
N THR A 95 -9.88 0.09 3.68
CA THR A 95 -10.74 1.04 2.93
C THR A 95 -11.04 0.47 1.53
N GLY A 96 -11.98 -0.47 1.47
CA GLY A 96 -12.45 -1.04 0.20
C GLY A 96 -12.98 0.01 -0.80
N ILE A 97 -13.38 1.19 -0.32
CA ILE A 97 -13.81 2.33 -1.15
C ILE A 97 -12.62 2.96 -1.88
N SER A 98 -11.47 3.14 -1.22
CA SER A 98 -10.26 3.70 -1.85
C SER A 98 -9.72 2.74 -2.91
N SER A 99 -9.74 1.44 -2.60
CA SER A 99 -9.34 0.37 -3.52
C SER A 99 -10.23 0.32 -4.78
N LEU A 100 -11.56 0.33 -4.64
CA LEU A 100 -12.48 0.28 -5.79
C LEU A 100 -12.42 1.53 -6.67
N VAL A 101 -12.34 2.73 -6.08
CA VAL A 101 -12.18 3.98 -6.85
C VAL A 101 -10.84 3.97 -7.59
N PHE A 102 -9.76 3.52 -6.94
CA PHE A 102 -8.44 3.45 -7.55
C PHE A 102 -8.33 2.41 -8.67
N PHE A 103 -8.91 1.21 -8.49
CA PHE A 103 -9.00 0.20 -9.55
C PHE A 103 -9.83 0.71 -10.74
N SER A 104 -10.89 1.49 -10.51
CA SER A 104 -11.67 2.10 -11.59
C SER A 104 -10.90 3.17 -12.36
N LEU A 105 -10.09 3.99 -11.69
CA LEU A 105 -9.27 5.01 -12.36
C LEU A 105 -8.14 4.37 -13.18
N LEU A 106 -7.54 3.28 -12.68
CA LEU A 106 -6.53 2.50 -13.41
C LEU A 106 -7.11 1.77 -14.62
N SER A 107 -8.34 1.26 -14.54
CA SER A 107 -9.00 0.64 -15.70
C SER A 107 -9.38 1.67 -16.76
N ASP A 108 -9.65 2.91 -16.36
CA ASP A 108 -10.05 4.00 -17.24
C ASP A 108 -8.84 4.76 -17.83
N PHE A 109 -7.61 4.36 -17.49
CA PHE A 109 -6.38 5.01 -17.96
C PHE A 109 -6.23 4.86 -19.49
N CYS A 110 -6.10 6.01 -20.16
CA CYS A 110 -5.97 6.11 -21.60
C CYS A 110 -4.55 6.57 -21.96
N PRO A 111 -3.72 5.68 -22.56
CA PRO A 111 -2.40 6.08 -23.03
C PRO A 111 -2.56 6.95 -24.29
N LEU A 112 -2.38 8.26 -24.12
CA LEU A 112 -2.47 9.24 -25.22
C LEU A 112 -1.10 9.52 -25.84
N THR A 113 -1.10 9.72 -27.16
CA THR A 113 0.07 10.16 -27.92
C THR A 113 -0.28 11.36 -28.79
N LEU A 114 0.61 12.36 -28.84
CA LEU A 114 0.36 13.57 -29.62
C LEU A 114 0.48 13.30 -31.12
N ASP A 115 -0.49 13.79 -31.89
CA ASP A 115 -0.48 13.67 -33.33
C ASP A 115 0.35 14.78 -33.98
N ILE A 116 1.50 14.39 -34.51
CA ILE A 116 2.41 15.26 -35.26
C ILE A 116 1.74 15.92 -36.48
N ASN A 117 0.66 15.34 -37.03
CA ASN A 117 -0.06 15.90 -38.17
C ASN A 117 -0.94 17.09 -37.77
N THR A 118 -1.38 17.14 -36.52
CA THR A 118 -2.19 18.25 -36.00
C THR A 118 -1.32 19.37 -35.43
N ALA A 119 -0.14 19.05 -34.90
CA ALA A 119 0.73 19.98 -34.18
C ALA A 119 1.07 21.26 -34.96
N GLN A 120 0.83 22.43 -34.36
CA GLN A 120 1.28 23.69 -34.93
C GLN A 120 2.82 23.74 -34.98
N ARG A 121 3.38 24.45 -35.97
CA ARG A 121 4.82 24.39 -36.27
C ARG A 121 5.74 24.92 -35.17
N TYR A 122 5.30 25.74 -34.24
CA TYR A 122 6.11 26.19 -33.09
C TYR A 122 6.10 25.19 -31.95
N LEU A 123 5.27 24.15 -32.01
CA LEU A 123 5.31 23.03 -31.07
C LEU A 123 6.26 21.95 -31.58
N HIS A 124 7.17 21.54 -30.71
CA HIS A 124 8.14 20.48 -30.99
C HIS A 124 7.80 19.27 -30.14
N LEU A 125 7.45 18.18 -30.82
CA LEU A 125 7.17 16.88 -30.19
C LEU A 125 8.47 16.10 -30.00
N SER A 126 8.60 15.45 -28.84
CA SER A 126 9.73 14.59 -28.48
C SER A 126 9.26 13.40 -27.64
N GLU A 127 10.19 12.53 -27.22
CA GLU A 127 9.92 11.38 -26.35
C GLU A 127 8.80 10.46 -26.90
N GLY A 128 8.90 10.13 -28.20
CA GLY A 128 7.89 9.31 -28.87
C GLY A 128 6.51 9.99 -28.93
N ASN A 129 6.50 11.32 -29.10
CA ASN A 129 5.31 12.17 -29.12
C ASN A 129 4.51 12.21 -27.81
N LYS A 130 5.16 11.92 -26.67
CA LYS A 130 4.55 12.08 -25.34
C LYS A 130 4.84 13.43 -24.68
N LYS A 131 5.77 14.20 -25.27
CA LYS A 131 6.16 15.51 -24.77
C LYS A 131 6.08 16.54 -25.87
N VAL A 132 5.61 17.73 -25.51
CA VAL A 132 5.54 18.89 -26.39
C VAL A 132 6.23 20.08 -25.75
N THR A 133 6.94 20.85 -26.57
CA THR A 133 7.60 22.07 -26.11
C THR A 133 7.37 23.18 -27.12
N PHE A 134 6.97 24.36 -26.65
CA PHE A 134 6.93 25.54 -27.48
C PHE A 134 8.34 26.05 -27.76
N LYS A 135 8.66 26.30 -29.03
CA LYS A 135 9.92 26.93 -29.45
C LYS A 135 9.63 28.10 -30.39
N GLY A 136 10.44 29.15 -30.31
CA GLY A 136 10.35 30.28 -31.24
C GLY A 136 10.72 29.95 -32.69
N THR A 137 11.18 28.73 -32.98
CA THR A 137 11.52 28.25 -34.32
C THR A 137 10.48 27.27 -34.85
N LYS A 138 10.13 27.39 -36.14
CA LYS A 138 9.17 26.50 -36.81
C LYS A 138 9.80 25.12 -37.07
N ALA A 139 9.16 24.07 -36.58
CA ALA A 139 9.42 22.68 -36.90
C ALA A 139 9.12 22.40 -38.38
N LYS A 140 9.95 21.52 -38.98
CA LYS A 140 9.85 21.10 -40.39
C LYS A 140 8.91 19.91 -40.56
N TYR A 141 7.70 20.00 -40.02
CA TYR A 141 6.69 18.97 -40.21
C TYR A 141 6.09 19.02 -41.62
N PRO A 142 5.74 17.87 -42.22
CA PRO A 142 5.03 17.83 -43.50
C PRO A 142 3.72 18.60 -43.45
N ASP A 143 3.33 19.18 -44.59
CA ASP A 143 2.03 19.84 -44.71
C ASP A 143 0.90 18.82 -44.53
N HIS A 144 -0.11 19.21 -43.75
CA HIS A 144 -1.26 18.35 -43.46
C HIS A 144 -2.53 19.20 -43.29
N PRO A 145 -3.69 18.77 -43.81
CA PRO A 145 -4.95 19.51 -43.68
C PRO A 145 -5.35 19.71 -42.22
N ASP A 146 -5.12 18.71 -41.37
CA ASP A 146 -5.48 18.76 -39.94
C ASP A 146 -4.52 19.60 -39.08
N ARG A 147 -3.44 20.13 -39.67
CA ARG A 147 -2.44 20.91 -38.93
C ARG A 147 -3.00 22.26 -38.51
N PHE A 148 -2.91 22.60 -37.24
CA PHE A 148 -3.18 23.97 -36.80
C PHE A 148 -2.15 24.93 -37.40
N ASP A 149 -2.59 26.07 -37.91
CA ASP A 149 -1.71 27.09 -38.50
C ASP A 149 -1.52 28.32 -37.62
N HIS A 150 -2.57 28.73 -36.91
CA HIS A 150 -2.60 29.96 -36.11
C HIS A 150 -2.16 29.74 -34.65
N TRP A 151 -2.97 29.05 -33.85
CA TRP A 151 -2.72 28.84 -32.41
C TRP A 151 -1.76 27.67 -32.14
N PRO A 152 -0.86 27.77 -31.13
CA PRO A 152 0.06 26.70 -30.76
C PRO A 152 -0.70 25.54 -30.07
N GLN A 153 -1.39 24.75 -30.87
CA GLN A 153 -2.23 23.63 -30.44
C GLN A 153 -1.76 22.31 -31.08
N VAL A 154 -2.07 21.21 -30.42
CA VAL A 154 -1.86 19.84 -30.87
C VAL A 154 -2.95 18.97 -30.26
N LEU A 155 -3.41 17.97 -31.00
CA LEU A 155 -4.34 16.96 -30.50
C LEU A 155 -3.65 15.61 -30.32
N CYS A 156 -4.26 14.77 -29.50
CA CYS A 156 -3.90 13.36 -29.44
C CYS A 156 -4.36 12.58 -30.69
N ARG A 157 -3.65 11.51 -31.01
CA ARG A 157 -3.98 10.61 -32.12
C ARG A 157 -5.18 9.73 -31.80
N GLU A 158 -5.27 9.30 -30.55
CA GLU A 158 -6.33 8.45 -30.04
C GLU A 158 -7.59 9.27 -29.81
N ALA A 159 -8.74 8.75 -30.26
CA ALA A 159 -10.03 9.29 -29.85
C ALA A 159 -10.39 8.72 -28.48
N LEU A 160 -10.90 9.56 -27.60
CA LEU A 160 -11.48 9.11 -26.32
C LEU A 160 -12.81 8.41 -26.62
N THR A 161 -12.79 7.08 -26.67
CA THR A 161 -13.97 6.24 -26.91
C THR A 161 -14.35 5.51 -25.63
N GLY A 162 -15.56 5.70 -25.13
CA GLY A 162 -16.04 5.03 -23.92
C GLY A 162 -16.88 5.95 -23.03
N THR A 163 -17.27 5.45 -21.85
CA THR A 163 -18.02 6.22 -20.86
C THR A 163 -17.15 7.07 -19.95
N ARG A 164 -15.89 6.67 -19.74
CA ARG A 164 -14.91 7.31 -18.84
C ARG A 164 -13.51 7.13 -19.39
N CYS A 165 -12.70 8.18 -19.31
CA CYS A 165 -11.30 8.17 -19.71
C CYS A 165 -10.51 9.01 -18.69
N TYR A 166 -9.33 8.52 -18.34
CA TYR A 166 -8.41 9.19 -17.43
C TYR A 166 -7.03 9.33 -18.09
N TRP A 167 -6.41 10.49 -17.93
CA TRP A 167 -5.04 10.75 -18.39
C TRP A 167 -4.37 11.75 -17.46
N GLU A 168 -3.04 11.71 -17.44
CA GLU A 168 -2.20 12.60 -16.64
C GLU A 168 -1.21 13.32 -17.55
N VAL A 169 -0.91 14.57 -17.22
CA VAL A 169 0.07 15.38 -17.94
C VAL A 169 0.94 16.11 -16.93
N GLU A 170 2.25 16.03 -17.11
CA GLU A 170 3.22 16.84 -16.37
C GLU A 170 3.44 18.16 -17.10
N CYS A 171 3.38 19.26 -16.37
CA CYS A 171 3.27 20.59 -16.95
C CYS A 171 4.22 21.59 -16.28
N SER A 172 4.85 22.43 -17.08
CA SER A 172 5.75 23.49 -16.60
C SER A 172 5.59 24.76 -17.43
N GLY A 173 5.42 25.91 -16.77
CA GLY A 173 5.30 27.23 -17.39
C GLY A 173 3.93 27.89 -17.15
N ASP A 174 3.81 29.17 -17.53
CA ASP A 174 2.68 30.03 -17.12
C ASP A 174 1.49 30.02 -18.09
N PHE A 175 1.67 29.52 -19.32
CA PHE A 175 0.67 29.58 -20.40
C PHE A 175 0.43 28.22 -21.03
N MET A 176 -0.40 27.40 -20.40
CA MET A 176 -0.76 26.08 -20.91
C MET A 176 -2.21 25.74 -20.55
N MET A 177 -2.93 25.15 -21.50
CA MET A 177 -4.29 24.64 -21.32
C MET A 177 -4.37 23.16 -21.69
N ILE A 178 -5.22 22.42 -20.97
CA ILE A 178 -5.49 20.98 -21.13
C ILE A 178 -7.02 20.81 -21.15
N GLY A 179 -7.54 19.89 -21.97
CA GLY A 179 -8.98 19.73 -22.17
C GLY A 179 -9.33 18.56 -23.09
N VAL A 180 -10.50 18.62 -23.72
CA VAL A 180 -11.02 17.63 -24.66
C VAL A 180 -11.69 18.36 -25.82
N ALA A 181 -11.30 18.03 -27.05
CA ALA A 181 -11.88 18.61 -28.26
C ALA A 181 -12.66 17.59 -29.11
N TYR A 182 -13.72 18.06 -29.78
CA TYR A 182 -14.39 17.28 -30.81
C TYR A 182 -13.52 17.16 -32.06
N LYS A 183 -13.58 16.01 -32.74
CA LYS A 183 -12.84 15.77 -33.99
C LYS A 183 -13.07 16.86 -35.05
N GLY A 184 -14.31 17.39 -35.12
CA GLY A 184 -14.73 18.43 -36.05
C GLY A 184 -14.25 19.85 -35.72
N LEU A 185 -13.35 20.04 -34.74
CA LEU A 185 -12.80 21.35 -34.43
C LEU A 185 -12.06 21.93 -35.64
N THR A 186 -12.36 23.20 -35.97
CA THR A 186 -11.75 23.92 -37.07
C THR A 186 -10.25 24.11 -36.84
N ARG A 187 -9.43 23.78 -37.85
CA ARG A 187 -7.95 23.82 -37.77
C ARG A 187 -7.33 25.08 -38.38
N LYS A 188 -8.12 25.91 -39.07
CA LYS A 188 -7.67 27.02 -39.93
C LYS A 188 -8.47 28.30 -39.66
N GLY A 189 -7.80 29.45 -39.63
CA GLY A 189 -8.42 30.79 -39.65
C GLY A 189 -8.53 31.54 -38.30
N ASP A 190 -8.85 32.84 -38.37
CA ASP A 190 -9.02 33.81 -37.27
C ASP A 190 -10.36 33.67 -36.50
N GLY A 191 -10.99 32.48 -36.56
CA GLY A 191 -12.19 32.19 -35.76
C GLY A 191 -11.86 32.41 -34.29
N GLY A 192 -12.55 33.37 -33.67
CA GLY A 192 -12.25 33.88 -32.34
C GLY A 192 -12.12 32.76 -31.30
N TRP A 193 -11.55 33.11 -30.15
CA TRP A 193 -11.51 32.28 -28.95
C TRP A 193 -12.91 31.74 -28.61
N GLU A 194 -13.33 30.65 -29.24
CA GLU A 194 -14.31 29.76 -28.67
C GLU A 194 -13.54 28.97 -27.61
N PRO A 195 -13.97 29.02 -26.34
CA PRO A 195 -13.37 28.23 -25.27
C PRO A 195 -13.74 26.76 -25.46
N SER A 196 -13.27 26.14 -26.54
CA SER A 196 -13.21 24.70 -26.67
C SER A 196 -11.94 24.26 -25.94
N LEU A 197 -12.14 23.83 -24.70
CA LEU A 197 -11.24 23.00 -23.89
C LEU A 197 -10.27 22.18 -24.76
N CYS A 198 -8.95 22.39 -24.64
CA CYS A 198 -7.94 21.77 -25.53
C CYS A 198 -6.99 20.83 -24.79
N LEU A 199 -7.09 19.51 -25.04
CA LEU A 199 -6.03 18.54 -25.42
C LEU A 199 -6.71 17.32 -26.10
#